data_AF-A0AAJ0HU35-F1
#
_entry.id   AF-A0AAJ0HU35-F1
#
_cell.length_a   1.000
_cell.length_b   1.000
_cell.length_c   1.000
_cell.angle_alpha   90.00
_cell.angle_beta   90.00
_cell.angle_gamma   90.00
#
_symmetry.space_group_name_H-M   'P 1'
#
loop_
_entity.id
_entity.type
_entity.pdbx_description
1 polymer ?
#
loop_
_entity_poly.entity_id
_entity_poly.type
_entity_poly.pdbx_seq_one_letter_code
_entity_poly.pdbx_strand_id
1 'polypeptide(L)'
;MRRLALGLRASSSTTPPHAAALRPAVTVTVTVTAAAAAAAAAIPFSRQFGSSLCNRGGLGSLKRGVGGSSWLPPPPQQQRLGLLTTARPLYPNTALNTPPSITTTTTTTESDPDTPPHLPRLPYRFDTGVALFAKRPPRPFPPPFLSPPSGSFSDALSTHDRAWDRRVYVNGQLIRGFTNGDDAVFASDRFVCVDDGVGAWSTRPRGHAGLWARLILHYWATAVFEDAVKQGEGGKPNPVAYLQRAYEQTVEATSAPNDWQGTTTAAGAQLHYCQGPDHTVEPLLYVTNLGDSQVMVVRPSTRELVFKSTEQWHWFDCPRQLGTNSPDTPATCAVVDEVPIREGDVVLALSDGVIDNLWAHEIVEKVSESVSRWRAGDAARGCGLTPDDSEMEFVAEELMEAAKVIAMDPFAESPFMEHAIEEGLASEGGKMDDISVVAALCRKND
;
A
#
# COMPACT_ATOMS: atom_id res chain seq x y z
N MET A 1 1.89 25.49 -52.54
CA MET A 1 2.51 25.81 -53.86
C MET A 1 2.49 27.33 -54.00
N ARG A 2 3.56 28.12 -54.19
CA ARG A 2 4.92 27.98 -54.71
C ARG A 2 5.89 28.85 -53.89
N ARG A 3 7.14 28.38 -53.79
CA ARG A 3 8.35 29.09 -53.31
C ARG A 3 8.75 30.20 -54.29
N LEU A 4 9.43 31.26 -53.82
CA LEU A 4 10.88 31.47 -54.04
C LEU A 4 11.36 32.82 -53.47
N ALA A 5 12.48 32.74 -52.74
CA ALA A 5 13.33 33.81 -52.27
C ALA A 5 14.39 34.18 -53.33
N LEU A 6 14.90 35.41 -53.32
CA LEU A 6 16.33 35.76 -53.47
C LEU A 6 16.53 37.29 -53.49
N GLY A 7 17.56 37.76 -52.79
CA GLY A 7 18.01 39.16 -52.86
C GLY A 7 19.08 39.52 -51.83
N LEU A 8 20.31 39.04 -52.02
CA LEU A 8 21.51 39.47 -51.31
C LEU A 8 21.91 40.92 -51.65
N ARG A 9 22.46 41.67 -50.69
CA ARG A 9 23.68 42.48 -50.88
C ARG A 9 24.34 42.87 -49.55
N ALA A 10 25.66 42.72 -49.52
CA ALA A 10 26.57 43.05 -48.43
C ALA A 10 27.55 44.15 -48.88
N SER A 11 28.06 44.94 -47.94
CA SER A 11 29.30 45.76 -48.00
C SER A 11 29.64 46.15 -46.55
N SER A 12 30.63 45.58 -45.83
CA SER A 12 32.10 45.57 -45.92
C SER A 12 32.81 46.89 -45.54
N SER A 13 33.40 46.92 -44.33
CA SER A 13 34.72 47.52 -44.01
C SER A 13 35.11 47.06 -42.57
N THR A 14 36.00 46.10 -42.26
CA THR A 14 37.47 45.84 -42.44
C THR A 14 38.38 46.39 -41.30
N THR A 15 38.72 45.48 -40.34
CA THR A 15 40.01 45.23 -39.59
C THR A 15 40.61 46.23 -38.56
N PRO A 16 41.56 45.83 -37.65
CA PRO A 16 42.05 44.48 -37.22
C PRO A 16 42.16 44.26 -35.67
N PRO A 17 42.63 43.09 -35.19
CA PRO A 17 42.69 42.70 -33.76
C PRO A 17 44.09 42.85 -33.13
N HIS A 18 44.15 43.01 -31.80
CA HIS A 18 45.40 42.84 -31.04
C HIS A 18 45.19 42.16 -29.68
N ALA A 19 45.84 41.00 -29.57
CA ALA A 19 46.61 40.44 -28.46
C ALA A 19 45.96 40.23 -27.06
N ALA A 20 45.99 38.95 -26.69
CA ALA A 20 45.78 38.38 -25.37
C ALA A 20 46.72 38.94 -24.29
N ALA A 21 46.18 39.06 -23.07
CA ALA A 21 46.96 39.11 -21.85
C ALA A 21 46.45 38.00 -20.91
N LEU A 22 47.30 37.01 -20.69
CA LEU A 22 47.13 35.95 -19.70
C LEU A 22 47.01 36.56 -18.30
N ARG A 23 46.05 36.06 -17.52
CA ARG A 23 46.01 36.23 -16.06
C ARG A 23 46.34 34.90 -15.37
N PRO A 24 47.11 34.92 -14.27
CA PRO A 24 47.69 33.72 -13.70
C PRO A 24 46.64 32.84 -12.99
N ALA A 25 46.82 31.54 -13.15
CA ALA A 25 46.06 30.50 -12.46
C ALA A 25 46.29 30.59 -10.94
N VAL A 26 45.20 30.68 -10.19
CA VAL A 26 45.21 30.49 -8.73
C VAL A 26 45.05 28.99 -8.49
N THR A 27 46.14 28.33 -8.15
CA THR A 27 46.16 26.95 -7.66
C THR A 27 45.61 26.93 -6.24
N VAL A 28 44.37 26.49 -6.06
CA VAL A 28 43.83 26.16 -4.74
C VAL A 28 44.24 24.72 -4.43
N THR A 29 45.24 24.57 -3.56
CA THR A 29 45.66 23.28 -3.02
C THR A 29 44.69 22.89 -1.90
N VAL A 30 43.73 22.01 -2.19
CA VAL A 30 42.92 21.36 -1.14
C VAL A 30 43.68 20.12 -0.68
N THR A 31 44.31 20.21 0.48
CA THR A 31 44.87 19.07 1.20
C THR A 31 43.73 18.18 1.71
N VAL A 32 43.54 17.02 1.10
CA VAL A 32 42.69 15.94 1.63
C VAL A 32 43.48 15.23 2.72
N THR A 33 43.16 15.51 3.98
CA THR A 33 43.59 14.68 5.10
C THR A 33 42.68 13.46 5.18
N ALA A 34 43.20 12.31 4.73
CA ALA A 34 42.64 11.01 5.01
C ALA A 34 42.88 10.67 6.49
N ALA A 35 41.81 10.50 7.28
CA ALA A 35 41.88 9.77 8.54
C ALA A 35 40.50 9.27 8.99
N ALA A 36 40.47 7.96 9.25
CA ALA A 36 39.54 7.21 10.10
C ALA A 36 38.13 6.93 9.56
N ALA A 37 38.06 5.96 8.64
CA ALA A 37 36.95 5.02 8.57
C ALA A 37 36.89 4.22 9.89
N ALA A 38 35.75 4.28 10.59
CA ALA A 38 35.47 3.47 11.77
C ALA A 38 34.13 2.73 11.59
N ALA A 39 34.27 1.46 11.22
CA ALA A 39 33.46 0.32 11.64
C ALA A 39 31.91 0.41 11.54
N ALA A 40 31.38 0.21 10.34
CA ALA A 40 30.11 -0.50 10.19
C ALA A 40 30.39 -2.00 10.33
N ALA A 41 29.96 -2.59 11.44
CA ALA A 41 30.12 -4.00 11.73
C ALA A 41 29.27 -4.83 10.75
N ALA A 42 29.92 -5.43 9.76
CA ALA A 42 29.39 -6.53 8.99
C ALA A 42 29.12 -7.71 9.92
N ILE A 43 27.87 -8.15 10.01
CA ILE A 43 27.51 -9.44 10.62
C ILE A 43 27.63 -10.49 9.51
N PRO A 44 28.57 -11.45 9.57
CA PRO A 44 28.68 -12.47 8.55
C PRO A 44 27.62 -13.55 8.76
N PHE A 45 26.75 -13.71 7.77
CA PHE A 45 25.82 -14.84 7.67
C PHE A 45 26.61 -16.09 7.28
N SER A 46 27.08 -16.86 8.25
CA SER A 46 27.73 -18.15 8.00
C SER A 46 26.67 -19.20 7.65
N ARG A 47 26.54 -19.53 6.36
CA ARG A 47 25.88 -20.76 5.90
C ARG A 47 26.72 -21.98 6.33
N GLN A 48 26.28 -22.70 7.36
CA GLN A 48 26.75 -24.07 7.60
C GLN A 48 25.86 -25.05 6.83
N PHE A 49 26.33 -25.49 5.68
CA PHE A 49 25.89 -26.75 5.07
C PHE A 49 26.49 -27.90 5.89
N GLY A 50 25.64 -28.59 6.65
CA GLY A 50 25.98 -29.86 7.28
C GLY A 50 25.95 -30.97 6.24
N SER A 51 27.11 -31.28 5.66
CA SER A 51 27.34 -32.54 4.95
C SER A 51 27.60 -33.66 5.97
N SER A 52 26.77 -34.70 6.00
CA SER A 52 27.15 -35.99 6.56
C SER A 52 26.92 -37.10 5.53
N LEU A 53 28.01 -37.54 4.92
CA LEU A 53 28.14 -38.77 4.17
C LEU A 53 29.18 -39.66 4.88
N CYS A 54 29.04 -40.97 4.69
CA CYS A 54 29.91 -42.09 5.08
C CYS A 54 29.63 -42.75 6.45
N ASN A 55 29.61 -44.09 6.61
CA ASN A 55 29.65 -45.23 5.68
C ASN A 55 29.38 -46.54 6.46
N ARG A 56 28.84 -47.54 5.74
CA ARG A 56 29.06 -49.00 5.85
C ARG A 56 28.91 -49.78 7.17
N GLY A 57 28.10 -50.83 7.09
CA GLY A 57 28.60 -52.21 7.20
C GLY A 57 27.68 -53.23 7.89
N GLY A 58 27.44 -54.38 7.24
CA GLY A 58 27.14 -55.64 7.96
C GLY A 58 26.06 -56.53 7.36
N LEU A 59 26.48 -57.57 6.65
CA LEU A 59 25.68 -58.72 6.19
C LEU A 59 25.07 -59.54 7.34
N GLY A 60 23.93 -60.19 7.09
CA GLY A 60 23.45 -61.33 7.89
C GLY A 60 22.13 -61.93 7.38
N SER A 61 22.23 -63.02 6.63
CA SER A 61 21.10 -63.83 6.12
C SER A 61 20.74 -64.95 7.11
N LEU A 62 19.45 -65.23 7.37
CA LEU A 62 18.81 -66.55 7.17
C LEU A 62 17.36 -66.66 7.73
N LYS A 63 16.53 -67.32 6.90
CA LYS A 63 15.43 -68.28 7.19
C LYS A 63 14.02 -67.81 7.64
N ARG A 64 13.13 -67.87 6.63
CA ARG A 64 11.92 -68.71 6.49
C ARG A 64 10.96 -68.85 7.69
N GLY A 65 9.73 -68.37 7.48
CA GLY A 65 8.49 -68.87 8.10
C GLY A 65 7.30 -68.54 7.20
N VAL A 66 6.57 -69.57 6.78
CA VAL A 66 5.48 -69.58 5.80
C VAL A 66 4.15 -69.20 6.47
N GLY A 67 3.29 -68.45 5.77
CA GLY A 67 1.89 -68.27 6.14
C GLY A 67 1.17 -67.37 5.13
N GLY A 68 0.50 -67.97 4.15
CA GLY A 68 -0.28 -67.25 3.15
C GLY A 68 -1.71 -66.99 3.59
N SER A 69 -2.30 -65.90 3.08
CA SER A 69 -3.73 -65.81 2.79
C SER A 69 -4.02 -64.68 1.78
N SER A 70 -4.59 -65.12 0.65
CA SER A 70 -5.54 -64.48 -0.27
C SER A 70 -5.68 -62.95 -0.32
N TRP A 71 -5.42 -62.45 -1.54
CA TRP A 71 -5.90 -61.22 -2.15
C TRP A 71 -7.42 -61.04 -2.14
N LEU A 72 -7.90 -59.82 -1.84
CA LEU A 72 -9.05 -59.15 -2.46
C LEU A 72 -8.91 -57.62 -2.28
N PRO A 73 -9.06 -56.78 -3.35
CA PRO A 73 -9.08 -55.33 -3.23
C PRO A 73 -10.49 -54.80 -2.92
N PRO A 74 -10.65 -53.70 -2.15
CA PRO A 74 -11.95 -53.07 -1.95
C PRO A 74 -12.39 -52.21 -3.17
N PRO A 75 -13.71 -52.06 -3.39
CA PRO A 75 -14.32 -51.51 -4.61
C PRO A 75 -14.36 -49.96 -4.66
N PRO A 76 -14.61 -49.36 -5.85
CA PRO A 76 -14.72 -47.91 -6.01
C PRO A 76 -16.07 -47.41 -5.49
N GLN A 77 -16.06 -46.36 -4.66
CA GLN A 77 -17.29 -45.69 -4.23
C GLN A 77 -17.50 -44.37 -4.96
N GLN A 78 -18.68 -44.31 -5.59
CA GLN A 78 -19.22 -43.23 -6.40
C GLN A 78 -19.39 -41.91 -5.64
N GLN A 79 -19.21 -40.83 -6.39
CA GLN A 79 -19.71 -39.49 -6.10
C GLN A 79 -21.18 -39.51 -5.67
N ARG A 80 -21.48 -38.77 -4.59
CA ARG A 80 -22.83 -38.28 -4.32
C ARG A 80 -22.75 -36.77 -4.12
N LEU A 81 -23.30 -36.04 -5.09
CA LEU A 81 -23.62 -34.61 -4.98
C LEU A 81 -24.50 -34.41 -3.73
N GLY A 82 -23.99 -33.67 -2.75
CA GLY A 82 -24.80 -33.04 -1.72
C GLY A 82 -24.72 -31.53 -1.92
N LEU A 83 -25.79 -30.93 -2.45
CA LEU A 83 -25.99 -29.49 -2.34
C LEU A 83 -26.11 -29.15 -0.85
N LEU A 84 -25.09 -28.53 -0.28
CA LEU A 84 -25.17 -27.83 0.99
C LEU A 84 -25.07 -26.34 0.68
N THR A 85 -26.24 -25.72 0.55
CA THR A 85 -26.39 -24.26 0.61
C THR A 85 -25.97 -23.81 2.01
N THR A 86 -24.76 -23.27 2.12
CA THR A 86 -24.32 -22.58 3.33
C THR A 86 -24.83 -21.14 3.28
N ALA A 87 -25.89 -20.87 4.03
CA ALA A 87 -26.38 -19.52 4.26
C ALA A 87 -25.27 -18.71 4.98
N ARG A 88 -24.94 -17.53 4.44
CA ARG A 88 -24.06 -16.55 5.09
C ARG A 88 -24.79 -15.90 6.29
N PRO A 89 -24.09 -15.60 7.40
CA PRO A 89 -24.66 -14.87 8.53
C PRO A 89 -24.92 -13.41 8.16
N LEU A 90 -26.11 -12.92 8.52
CA LEU A 90 -26.54 -11.53 8.37
C LEU A 90 -25.79 -10.64 9.36
N TYR A 91 -25.12 -9.60 8.87
CA TYR A 91 -24.61 -8.50 9.69
C TYR A 91 -25.64 -7.35 9.70
N PRO A 92 -25.94 -6.75 10.86
CA PRO A 92 -26.91 -5.67 10.96
C PRO A 92 -26.34 -4.34 10.45
N ASN A 93 -27.03 -3.77 9.48
CA ASN A 93 -26.80 -2.47 8.88
C ASN A 93 -27.22 -1.37 9.88
N THR A 94 -26.29 -0.51 10.31
CA THR A 94 -26.64 0.72 11.06
C THR A 94 -26.71 1.87 10.08
N ALA A 95 -27.89 2.00 9.46
CA ALA A 95 -28.27 3.23 8.78
C ALA A 95 -28.30 4.37 9.79
N LEU A 96 -27.46 5.39 9.58
CA LEU A 96 -27.57 6.67 10.27
C LEU A 96 -28.84 7.36 9.77
N ASN A 97 -29.84 7.41 10.63
CA ASN A 97 -31.09 8.13 10.44
C ASN A 97 -30.83 9.62 10.14
N THR A 98 -31.33 10.08 9.00
CA THR A 98 -31.56 11.49 8.68
C THR A 98 -32.67 12.04 9.60
N PRO A 99 -32.49 13.14 10.34
CA PRO A 99 -33.59 13.79 11.02
C PRO A 99 -34.36 14.71 10.05
N PRO A 100 -35.68 14.87 10.22
CA PRO A 100 -36.51 15.67 9.33
C PRO A 100 -36.32 17.17 9.54
N SER A 101 -36.42 17.92 8.43
CA SER A 101 -36.42 19.39 8.39
C SER A 101 -37.52 19.99 9.28
N ILE A 102 -37.13 20.87 10.20
CA ILE A 102 -38.03 21.81 10.85
C ILE A 102 -37.43 23.21 10.70
N THR A 103 -38.13 24.05 9.93
CA THR A 103 -37.94 25.50 9.86
C THR A 103 -38.28 26.13 11.21
N THR A 104 -37.42 26.98 11.80
CA THR A 104 -37.77 28.23 12.54
C THR A 104 -36.50 28.98 12.99
N THR A 105 -36.34 30.20 12.46
CA THR A 105 -35.83 31.48 13.03
C THR A 105 -34.59 31.57 13.94
N THR A 106 -33.67 32.44 13.51
CA THR A 106 -32.57 33.15 14.20
C THR A 106 -32.63 33.27 15.72
N THR A 107 -31.56 32.89 16.43
CA THR A 107 -30.86 33.71 17.46
C THR A 107 -29.46 33.11 17.75
N THR A 108 -28.46 33.99 17.90
CA THR A 108 -27.06 33.75 18.30
C THR A 108 -26.93 33.19 19.73
N THR A 109 -26.09 32.18 19.99
CA THR A 109 -25.11 32.08 21.11
C THR A 109 -24.46 30.69 21.24
N GLU A 110 -23.14 30.72 21.52
CA GLU A 110 -22.29 29.78 22.29
C GLU A 110 -22.06 28.34 21.78
N SER A 111 -20.77 27.99 21.64
CA SER A 111 -20.28 26.70 21.15
C SER A 111 -20.20 25.66 22.27
N ASP A 112 -20.83 24.51 22.02
CA ASP A 112 -20.84 23.33 22.89
C ASP A 112 -19.55 22.51 22.69
N PRO A 113 -18.75 22.21 23.74
CA PRO A 113 -17.47 21.51 23.61
C PRO A 113 -17.55 20.05 23.15
N ASP A 114 -18.75 19.46 23.01
CA ASP A 114 -18.97 18.05 22.63
C ASP A 114 -19.37 17.85 21.15
N THR A 115 -19.36 18.89 20.32
CA THR A 115 -19.61 18.71 18.88
C THR A 115 -18.33 18.18 18.20
N PRO A 116 -18.34 17.00 17.56
CA PRO A 116 -17.17 16.52 16.83
C PRO A 116 -16.79 17.55 15.75
N PRO A 117 -15.50 17.85 15.57
CA PRO A 117 -15.07 18.90 14.65
C PRO A 117 -15.59 18.59 13.24
N HIS A 118 -16.36 19.52 12.67
CA HIS A 118 -16.95 19.37 11.35
C HIS A 118 -15.85 19.50 10.29
N LEU A 119 -15.56 18.40 9.57
CA LEU A 119 -14.63 18.43 8.46
C LEU A 119 -15.16 19.34 7.33
N PRO A 120 -14.37 20.28 6.80
CA PRO A 120 -14.82 21.18 5.74
C PRO A 120 -15.21 20.40 4.49
N ARG A 121 -16.35 20.65 3.85
CA ARG A 121 -16.79 19.82 2.71
C ARG A 121 -15.97 20.16 1.47
N LEU A 122 -15.18 19.21 0.96
CA LEU A 122 -14.44 19.43 -0.29
C LEU A 122 -15.40 19.39 -1.50
N PRO A 123 -15.06 20.03 -2.63
CA PRO A 123 -15.84 19.94 -3.86
C PRO A 123 -15.84 18.54 -4.51
N TYR A 124 -14.89 17.69 -4.13
CA TYR A 124 -14.74 16.32 -4.59
C TYR A 124 -14.57 15.37 -3.40
N ARG A 125 -14.90 14.11 -3.60
CA ARG A 125 -14.69 13.01 -2.65
C ARG A 125 -14.21 11.75 -3.38
N PHE A 126 -13.70 10.80 -2.61
CA PHE A 126 -13.52 9.43 -3.05
C PHE A 126 -14.71 8.56 -2.66
N ASP A 127 -15.19 7.76 -3.61
CA ASP A 127 -15.91 6.53 -3.31
C ASP A 127 -14.86 5.41 -3.30
N THR A 128 -14.71 4.67 -2.20
CA THR A 128 -13.56 3.77 -1.99
C THR A 128 -13.94 2.31 -1.87
N GLY A 129 -13.02 1.41 -2.23
CA GLY A 129 -13.11 -0.02 -1.99
C GLY A 129 -11.74 -0.60 -1.65
N VAL A 130 -11.74 -1.70 -0.91
CA VAL A 130 -10.54 -2.34 -0.38
C VAL A 130 -10.63 -3.84 -0.60
N ALA A 131 -9.55 -4.45 -1.10
CA ALA A 131 -9.41 -5.89 -1.21
C ALA A 131 -8.05 -6.33 -0.67
N LEU A 132 -8.05 -7.42 0.10
CA LEU A 132 -6.92 -7.85 0.91
C LEU A 132 -6.74 -9.35 0.80
N PHE A 133 -5.50 -9.77 0.60
CA PHE A 133 -5.09 -11.15 0.72
C PHE A 133 -3.78 -11.20 1.51
N ALA A 134 -3.76 -11.97 2.60
CA ALA A 134 -2.57 -12.14 3.42
C ALA A 134 -1.91 -13.49 3.09
N LYS A 135 -0.59 -13.50 2.82
CA LYS A 135 0.17 -14.74 2.65
C LYS A 135 0.19 -15.59 3.93
N ARG A 136 0.03 -14.93 5.08
CA ARG A 136 -0.03 -15.56 6.40
C ARG A 136 -0.94 -14.76 7.35
N PRO A 137 -1.50 -15.39 8.39
CA PRO A 137 -2.25 -14.67 9.41
C PRO A 137 -1.40 -13.56 10.07
N PRO A 138 -1.96 -12.36 10.30
CA PRO A 138 -1.24 -11.26 10.93
C PRO A 138 -0.81 -11.64 12.34
N ARG A 139 0.41 -11.24 12.72
CA ARG A 139 0.87 -11.41 14.10
C ARG A 139 -0.01 -10.55 15.02
N PRO A 140 -0.60 -11.11 16.09
CA PRO A 140 -1.39 -10.31 17.02
C PRO A 140 -0.56 -9.15 17.58
N PHE A 141 -1.19 -7.98 17.66
CA PHE A 141 -0.57 -6.82 18.26
C PHE A 141 -0.31 -7.09 19.76
N PRO A 142 0.86 -6.68 20.25
CA PRO A 142 1.24 -6.87 21.63
C PRO A 142 0.69 -5.75 22.52
N PRO A 143 0.50 -5.97 23.83
CA PRO A 143 0.08 -4.92 24.76
C PRO A 143 0.94 -3.64 24.64
N PRO A 144 0.34 -2.45 24.79
CA PRO A 144 -1.09 -2.17 25.03
C PRO A 144 -1.98 -2.28 23.77
N PHE A 145 -1.39 -2.52 22.61
CA PHE A 145 -2.06 -2.62 21.32
C PHE A 145 -2.66 -4.03 21.20
N LEU A 146 -3.90 -4.25 21.63
CA LEU A 146 -4.51 -5.58 21.54
C LEU A 146 -5.31 -5.71 20.25
N SER A 147 -4.83 -6.48 19.27
CA SER A 147 -5.67 -6.92 18.14
C SER A 147 -6.33 -8.26 18.49
N PRO A 148 -7.66 -8.43 18.32
CA PRO A 148 -8.26 -9.76 18.47
C PRO A 148 -7.65 -10.73 17.44
N PRO A 149 -7.51 -12.03 17.76
CA PRO A 149 -7.07 -13.02 16.79
C PRO A 149 -8.11 -13.12 15.67
N SER A 150 -7.66 -12.98 14.43
CA SER A 150 -8.48 -13.20 13.23
C SER A 150 -8.82 -14.70 13.12
N GLY A 151 -9.92 -15.11 13.75
CA GLY A 151 -10.56 -16.42 13.56
C GLY A 151 -10.10 -17.56 14.49
N SER A 152 -10.86 -17.84 15.55
CA SER A 152 -10.98 -19.18 16.12
C SER A 152 -12.41 -19.43 16.60
N PHE A 153 -13.15 -20.21 15.81
CA PHE A 153 -14.40 -20.84 16.21
C PHE A 153 -14.07 -21.94 17.21
N SER A 154 -14.10 -21.64 18.51
CA SER A 154 -14.19 -22.63 19.59
C SER A 154 -14.72 -22.09 20.92
N ASP A 155 -15.10 -20.82 21.04
CA ASP A 155 -15.71 -20.30 22.28
C ASP A 155 -17.23 -20.15 22.12
N ALA A 156 -17.88 -21.27 21.79
CA ALA A 156 -19.32 -21.41 21.95
C ALA A 156 -19.57 -21.83 23.40
N LEU A 157 -20.10 -20.91 24.21
CA LEU A 157 -20.54 -21.05 25.60
C LEU A 157 -19.55 -20.60 26.70
N SER A 158 -19.13 -19.33 26.69
CA SER A 158 -19.20 -18.48 27.89
C SER A 158 -18.90 -17.02 27.54
N THR A 159 -19.65 -16.09 28.14
CA THR A 159 -19.59 -14.61 27.96
C THR A 159 -20.42 -14.03 26.80
N HIS A 160 -21.70 -14.37 26.76
CA HIS A 160 -22.69 -13.36 26.36
C HIS A 160 -22.64 -12.20 27.37
N ASP A 161 -22.61 -10.96 26.85
CA ASP A 161 -22.60 -9.65 27.55
C ASP A 161 -21.29 -8.84 27.55
N ARG A 162 -20.20 -9.26 26.89
CA ARG A 162 -18.96 -8.43 26.78
C ARG A 162 -18.33 -8.31 25.37
N ALA A 163 -19.14 -8.42 24.33
CA ALA A 163 -18.67 -8.43 22.94
C ALA A 163 -18.60 -7.05 22.24
N TRP A 164 -18.77 -5.92 22.95
CA TRP A 164 -18.90 -4.60 22.31
C TRP A 164 -17.63 -3.74 22.24
N ASP A 165 -16.48 -4.14 22.81
CA ASP A 165 -15.31 -3.24 22.89
C ASP A 165 -13.94 -3.93 22.76
N ARG A 166 -13.76 -4.69 21.67
CA ARG A 166 -12.45 -5.28 21.27
C ARG A 166 -11.79 -4.52 20.11
N ARG A 167 -12.00 -3.21 20.06
CA ARG A 167 -11.36 -2.29 19.12
C ARG A 167 -9.99 -1.89 19.67
N VAL A 168 -8.96 -1.79 18.82
CA VAL A 168 -7.60 -1.44 19.28
C VAL A 168 -7.54 0.06 19.49
N TYR A 169 -7.09 0.53 20.65
CA TYR A 169 -7.00 1.96 20.97
C TYR A 169 -5.55 2.40 21.20
N VAL A 170 -5.23 3.62 20.78
CA VAL A 170 -3.98 4.32 21.08
C VAL A 170 -4.30 5.76 21.41
N ASN A 171 -3.76 6.27 22.53
CA ASN A 171 -4.07 7.61 23.05
C ASN A 171 -5.58 7.90 23.19
N GLY A 172 -6.38 6.87 23.53
CA GLY A 172 -7.84 6.98 23.65
C GLY A 172 -8.60 7.03 22.32
N GLN A 173 -7.91 6.93 21.17
CA GLN A 173 -8.52 6.88 19.85
C GLN A 173 -8.45 5.48 19.25
N LEU A 174 -9.48 5.10 18.48
CA LEU A 174 -9.48 3.86 17.72
C LEU A 174 -8.38 3.89 16.65
N ILE A 175 -7.52 2.86 16.61
CA ILE A 175 -6.57 2.66 15.52
C ILE A 175 -7.34 2.51 14.20
N ARG A 176 -7.13 3.45 13.28
CA ARG A 176 -7.87 3.58 12.00
C ARG A 176 -7.28 2.71 10.90
N GLY A 177 -8.11 2.12 10.03
CA GLY A 177 -7.75 1.32 8.84
C GLY A 177 -7.95 -0.20 9.02
N PHE A 178 -7.27 -1.04 8.22
CA PHE A 178 -7.28 -2.50 8.32
C PHE A 178 -5.86 -3.09 8.28
N THR A 179 -5.65 -4.27 8.88
CA THR A 179 -4.38 -5.02 8.82
C THR A 179 -4.54 -6.18 7.84
N ASN A 180 -3.54 -6.43 7.00
CA ASN A 180 -3.49 -7.55 6.06
C ASN A 180 -2.12 -8.24 6.12
N GLY A 181 -1.99 -9.30 6.93
CA GLY A 181 -0.68 -9.91 7.18
C GLY A 181 0.24 -8.91 7.89
N ASP A 182 1.35 -8.54 7.25
CA ASP A 182 2.23 -7.47 7.71
C ASP A 182 1.89 -6.08 7.11
N ASP A 183 0.97 -5.99 6.15
CA ASP A 183 0.48 -4.72 5.57
C ASP A 183 -0.58 -4.04 6.44
N ALA A 184 -0.79 -2.75 6.18
CA ALA A 184 -1.96 -2.00 6.61
C ALA A 184 -2.52 -1.11 5.48
N VAL A 185 -3.84 -0.94 5.48
CA VAL A 185 -4.54 -0.06 4.52
C VAL A 185 -5.52 0.90 5.20
N PHE A 186 -5.76 2.03 4.56
CA PHE A 186 -6.76 3.02 4.97
C PHE A 186 -7.48 3.55 3.75
N ALA A 187 -8.78 3.71 3.89
CA ALA A 187 -9.62 4.33 2.89
C ALA A 187 -10.61 5.28 3.54
N SER A 188 -10.83 6.42 2.89
CA SER A 188 -11.80 7.43 3.28
C SER A 188 -12.18 8.28 2.07
N ASP A 189 -13.13 9.20 2.25
CA ASP A 189 -13.59 10.13 1.23
C ASP A 189 -12.51 11.14 0.75
N ARG A 190 -11.34 11.20 1.40
CA ARG A 190 -10.29 12.20 1.13
C ARG A 190 -8.87 11.67 1.14
N PHE A 191 -8.64 10.53 1.75
CA PHE A 191 -7.30 9.97 1.91
C PHE A 191 -7.35 8.46 1.82
N VAL A 192 -6.49 7.92 0.96
CA VAL A 192 -6.24 6.49 0.83
C VAL A 192 -4.75 6.22 0.99
N CYS A 193 -4.38 5.12 1.61
CA CYS A 193 -2.98 4.71 1.70
C CYS A 193 -2.84 3.21 1.96
N VAL A 194 -1.62 2.73 1.66
CA VAL A 194 -1.11 1.40 1.96
C VAL A 194 0.28 1.55 2.54
N ASP A 195 0.53 0.84 3.63
CA ASP A 195 1.81 0.75 4.30
C ASP A 195 2.18 -0.73 4.36
N ASP A 196 3.28 -1.12 3.69
CA ASP A 196 3.76 -2.50 3.64
C ASP A 196 4.75 -2.74 4.78
N GLY A 197 4.44 -3.67 5.66
CA GLY A 197 5.30 -4.01 6.78
C GLY A 197 6.34 -5.05 6.39
N VAL A 198 7.62 -4.73 6.60
CA VAL A 198 8.73 -5.61 6.20
C VAL A 198 8.71 -6.93 6.98
N GLY A 199 8.25 -8.00 6.31
CA GLY A 199 7.91 -9.28 6.94
C GLY A 199 9.07 -10.00 7.66
N ALA A 200 10.32 -9.62 7.39
CA ALA A 200 11.50 -10.14 8.09
C ALA A 200 11.46 -9.88 9.61
N TRP A 201 10.79 -8.82 10.06
CA TRP A 201 10.65 -8.52 11.49
C TRP A 201 9.90 -9.59 12.25
N SER A 202 8.98 -10.31 11.61
CA SER A 202 8.18 -11.36 12.26
C SER A 202 9.03 -12.56 12.71
N THR A 203 10.29 -12.66 12.28
CA THR A 203 11.26 -13.64 12.79
C THR A 203 11.87 -13.26 14.14
N ARG A 204 11.70 -11.99 14.56
CA ARG A 204 12.26 -11.46 15.82
C ARG A 204 11.18 -11.44 16.91
N PRO A 205 11.50 -11.79 18.16
CA PRO A 205 10.53 -11.78 19.26
C PRO A 205 9.83 -10.44 19.45
N ARG A 206 10.54 -9.33 19.19
CA ARG A 206 10.03 -7.96 19.34
C ARG A 206 9.59 -7.31 18.03
N GLY A 207 9.72 -8.03 16.90
CA GLY A 207 9.41 -7.50 15.59
C GLY A 207 7.94 -7.64 15.22
N HIS A 208 7.26 -6.52 15.01
CA HIS A 208 5.86 -6.42 14.64
C HIS A 208 5.72 -5.46 13.46
N ALA A 209 5.99 -5.94 12.24
CA ALA A 209 5.87 -5.16 11.01
C ALA A 209 4.45 -4.65 10.80
N GLY A 210 3.45 -5.53 10.88
CA GLY A 210 2.04 -5.13 10.80
C GLY A 210 1.58 -4.13 11.87
N LEU A 211 2.22 -4.09 13.05
CA LEU A 211 1.93 -3.03 14.04
C LEU A 211 2.48 -1.68 13.57
N TRP A 212 3.72 -1.67 13.08
CA TRP A 212 4.37 -0.46 12.57
C TRP A 212 3.60 0.14 11.39
N ALA A 213 3.27 -0.68 10.39
CA ALA A 213 2.40 -0.28 9.26
C ALA A 213 1.09 0.31 9.77
N ARG A 214 0.43 -0.34 10.73
CA ARG A 214 -0.85 0.11 11.28
C ARG A 214 -0.76 1.46 12.01
N LEU A 215 0.31 1.69 12.77
CA LEU A 215 0.48 2.90 13.57
C LEU A 215 0.85 4.10 12.71
N ILE A 216 1.75 3.94 11.74
CA ILE A 216 2.11 4.99 10.78
C ILE A 216 0.83 5.45 10.07
N LEU A 217 0.11 4.52 9.46
CA LEU A 217 -1.16 4.77 8.80
C LEU A 217 -2.19 5.46 9.70
N HIS A 218 -2.37 4.99 10.94
CA HIS A 218 -3.30 5.59 11.89
C HIS A 218 -2.98 7.05 12.19
N TYR A 219 -1.72 7.34 12.52
CA TYR A 219 -1.31 8.69 12.85
C TYR A 219 -1.23 9.60 11.62
N TRP A 220 -0.89 9.04 10.46
CA TRP A 220 -0.83 9.77 9.20
C TRP A 220 -2.22 10.23 8.76
N ALA A 221 -3.19 9.32 8.75
CA ALA A 221 -4.59 9.67 8.50
C ALA A 221 -5.07 10.70 9.55
N THR A 222 -4.75 10.51 10.82
CA THR A 222 -5.14 11.46 11.88
C THR A 222 -4.57 12.86 11.65
N ALA A 223 -3.29 12.98 11.29
CA ALA A 223 -2.64 14.25 10.98
C ALA A 223 -3.27 14.93 9.75
N VAL A 224 -3.61 14.17 8.70
CA VAL A 224 -4.32 14.68 7.51
C VAL A 224 -5.67 15.30 7.90
N PHE A 225 -6.49 14.59 8.70
CA PHE A 225 -7.81 15.10 9.08
C PHE A 225 -7.76 16.25 10.09
N GLU A 226 -6.82 16.21 11.05
CA GLU A 226 -6.63 17.32 11.98
C GLU A 226 -6.23 18.62 11.28
N ASP A 227 -5.35 18.52 10.28
CA ASP A 227 -4.94 19.69 9.51
C ASP A 227 -6.08 20.22 8.63
N ALA A 228 -6.87 19.34 8.02
CA ALA A 228 -8.07 19.74 7.29
C ALA A 228 -9.06 20.52 8.17
N VAL A 229 -9.23 20.14 9.44
CA VAL A 229 -10.04 20.90 10.41
C VAL A 229 -9.42 22.26 10.73
N LYS A 230 -8.09 22.32 10.93
CA LYS A 230 -7.38 23.54 11.33
C LYS A 230 -7.30 24.58 10.21
N GLN A 231 -6.99 24.16 8.99
CA GLN A 231 -6.82 25.07 7.86
C GLN A 231 -8.14 25.47 7.20
N GLY A 232 -9.23 24.72 7.44
CA GLY A 232 -10.53 24.97 6.85
C GLY A 232 -10.57 24.69 5.34
N GLU A 233 -11.45 25.37 4.62
CA GLU A 233 -11.57 25.22 3.17
C GLU A 233 -10.43 25.95 2.44
N GLY A 234 -9.61 25.21 1.69
CA GLY A 234 -8.62 25.78 0.77
C GLY A 234 -7.19 25.91 1.31
N GLY A 235 -6.93 25.41 2.52
CA GLY A 235 -5.57 25.27 3.04
C GLY A 235 -4.73 24.27 2.25
N LYS A 236 -3.49 24.66 1.88
CA LYS A 236 -2.59 23.78 1.13
C LYS A 236 -2.07 22.65 2.03
N PRO A 237 -2.27 21.38 1.65
CA PRO A 237 -1.74 20.26 2.40
C PRO A 237 -0.21 20.25 2.49
N ASN A 238 0.32 19.73 3.60
CA ASN A 238 1.73 19.43 3.79
C ASN A 238 1.94 17.93 4.11
N PRO A 239 1.88 17.05 3.09
CA PRO A 239 1.90 15.62 3.29
C PRO A 239 3.16 15.09 3.99
N VAL A 240 4.32 15.69 3.70
CA VAL A 240 5.59 15.34 4.35
C VAL A 240 5.54 15.61 5.85
N ALA A 241 4.99 16.77 6.27
CA ALA A 241 4.86 17.09 7.68
C ALA A 241 3.89 16.15 8.41
N TYR A 242 2.81 15.73 7.76
CA TYR A 242 1.85 14.78 8.33
C TYR A 242 2.50 13.40 8.53
N LEU A 243 3.21 12.89 7.53
CA LEU A 243 3.90 11.61 7.61
C LEU A 243 5.08 11.66 8.61
N GLN A 244 5.81 12.77 8.67
CA GLN A 244 6.86 12.99 9.67
C GLN A 244 6.31 12.92 11.09
N ARG A 245 5.20 13.61 11.36
CA ARG A 245 4.52 13.54 12.66
C ARG A 245 4.03 12.13 12.97
N ALA A 246 3.49 11.43 11.97
CA ALA A 246 3.04 10.05 12.14
C ALA A 246 4.18 9.09 12.49
N TYR A 247 5.34 9.27 11.86
CA TYR A 247 6.57 8.54 12.16
C TYR A 247 7.03 8.78 13.60
N GLU A 248 7.11 10.03 14.04
CA GLU A 248 7.51 10.38 15.41
C GLU A 248 6.56 9.79 16.46
N GLN A 249 5.25 9.88 16.23
CA GLN A 249 4.24 9.31 17.12
C GLN A 249 4.28 7.77 17.15
N THR A 250 4.62 7.14 16.04
CA THR A 250 4.81 5.68 15.98
C THR A 250 6.04 5.25 16.76
N VAL A 251 7.15 5.96 16.60
CA VAL A 251 8.38 5.73 17.38
C VAL A 251 8.08 5.89 18.86
N GLU A 252 7.38 6.94 19.28
CA GLU A 252 7.02 7.16 20.68
C GLU A 252 6.14 6.03 21.22
N ALA A 253 5.07 5.67 20.51
CA ALA A 253 4.13 4.62 20.91
C ALA A 253 4.77 3.24 21.02
N THR A 254 5.79 2.97 20.22
CA THR A 254 6.46 1.67 20.18
C THR A 254 7.68 1.57 21.09
N SER A 255 8.26 2.70 21.54
CA SER A 255 9.53 2.72 22.30
C SER A 255 9.42 2.26 23.75
N ALA A 256 8.80 3.01 24.66
CA ALA A 256 8.74 2.66 26.08
C ALA A 256 7.29 2.44 26.53
N PRO A 257 6.98 1.43 27.37
CA PRO A 257 7.90 0.50 28.06
C PRO A 257 8.26 -0.78 27.30
N ASN A 258 7.74 -1.02 26.09
CA ASN A 258 7.76 -2.35 25.47
C ASN A 258 8.79 -2.55 24.33
N ASP A 259 9.31 -1.47 23.73
CA ASP A 259 10.24 -1.43 22.57
C ASP A 259 9.91 -2.50 21.51
N TRP A 260 8.77 -2.25 20.83
CA TRP A 260 8.26 -3.02 19.71
C TRP A 260 8.91 -2.52 18.41
N GLN A 261 9.56 -3.41 17.69
CA GLN A 261 10.39 -3.07 16.55
C GLN A 261 9.69 -3.41 15.24
N GLY A 262 10.06 -2.72 14.17
CA GLY A 262 9.44 -2.91 12.87
C GLY A 262 9.86 -1.81 11.91
N THR A 263 9.61 -2.07 10.62
CA THR A 263 9.76 -1.08 9.55
C THR A 263 8.63 -1.28 8.55
N THR A 264 8.30 -0.21 7.84
CA THR A 264 7.23 -0.22 6.85
C THR A 264 7.48 0.79 5.73
N THR A 265 6.98 0.53 4.53
CA THR A 265 6.85 1.54 3.47
C THR A 265 5.68 2.49 3.79
N ALA A 266 5.50 3.53 3.00
CA ALA A 266 4.32 4.39 3.08
C ALA A 266 3.96 4.96 1.71
N ALA A 267 2.78 4.61 1.20
CA ALA A 267 2.24 5.11 -0.07
C ALA A 267 0.81 5.62 0.13
N GLY A 268 0.59 6.91 -0.09
CA GLY A 268 -0.70 7.53 0.18
C GLY A 268 -1.08 8.63 -0.80
N ALA A 269 -2.39 8.85 -0.94
CA ALA A 269 -2.95 9.81 -1.87
C ALA A 269 -4.06 10.63 -1.18
N GLN A 270 -3.82 11.94 -1.06
CA GLN A 270 -4.73 12.89 -0.44
C GLN A 270 -5.46 13.72 -1.49
N LEU A 271 -6.78 13.63 -1.51
CA LEU A 271 -7.64 14.43 -2.38
C LEU A 271 -7.73 15.87 -1.87
N HIS A 272 -7.47 16.78 -2.78
CA HIS A 272 -7.69 18.21 -2.60
C HIS A 272 -8.25 18.81 -3.89
N TYR A 273 -8.25 20.13 -3.99
CA TYR A 273 -8.69 20.85 -5.16
C TYR A 273 -7.83 22.09 -5.38
N CYS A 274 -7.76 22.55 -6.61
CA CYS A 274 -7.19 23.83 -6.97
C CYS A 274 -8.25 24.70 -7.65
N GLN A 275 -8.07 26.02 -7.58
CA GLN A 275 -8.85 26.98 -8.35
C GLN A 275 -8.08 27.33 -9.62
N GLY A 276 -8.66 27.01 -10.77
CA GLY A 276 -8.15 27.39 -12.07
C GLY A 276 -8.27 28.89 -12.33
N PRO A 277 -7.69 29.38 -13.44
CA PRO A 277 -7.68 30.81 -13.81
C PRO A 277 -9.10 31.39 -13.96
N ASP A 278 -10.06 30.56 -14.37
CA ASP A 278 -11.45 30.94 -14.64
C ASP A 278 -12.38 30.73 -13.43
N HIS A 279 -11.81 30.65 -12.21
CA HIS A 279 -12.53 30.26 -10.99
C HIS A 279 -13.17 28.85 -11.05
N THR A 280 -12.73 28.01 -11.98
CA THR A 280 -13.11 26.60 -12.02
C THR A 280 -12.43 25.85 -10.88
N VAL A 281 -13.16 25.00 -10.19
CA VAL A 281 -12.60 24.12 -9.16
C VAL A 281 -12.26 22.79 -9.84
N GLU A 282 -11.00 22.38 -9.74
CA GLU A 282 -10.50 21.12 -10.32
C GLU A 282 -9.90 20.23 -9.22
N PRO A 283 -10.07 18.91 -9.28
CA PRO A 283 -9.52 18.02 -8.27
C PRO A 283 -8.01 17.87 -8.46
N LEU A 284 -7.29 17.94 -7.33
CA LEU A 284 -5.84 17.83 -7.27
C LEU A 284 -5.48 16.76 -6.25
N LEU A 285 -4.61 15.83 -6.62
CA LEU A 285 -4.15 14.76 -5.76
C LEU A 285 -2.74 15.06 -5.24
N TYR A 286 -2.55 14.97 -3.93
CA TYR A 286 -1.22 14.96 -3.33
C TYR A 286 -0.82 13.51 -3.08
N VAL A 287 0.08 12.98 -3.90
CA VAL A 287 0.63 11.64 -3.73
C VAL A 287 1.89 11.75 -2.90
N THR A 288 2.03 10.92 -1.88
CA THR A 288 3.23 10.81 -1.04
C THR A 288 3.72 9.37 -1.06
N ASN A 289 4.98 9.17 -1.45
CA ASN A 289 5.57 7.84 -1.53
C ASN A 289 6.91 7.77 -0.78
N LEU A 290 7.11 6.67 -0.05
CA LEU A 290 8.37 6.27 0.55
C LEU A 290 8.45 4.74 0.57
N GLY A 291 9.38 4.19 -0.21
CA GLY A 291 9.51 2.75 -0.43
C GLY A 291 9.05 2.33 -1.82
N ASP A 292 8.71 1.06 -1.95
CA ASP A 292 8.34 0.37 -3.20
C ASP A 292 6.84 0.17 -3.38
N SER A 293 6.01 0.33 -2.34
CA SER A 293 4.57 0.49 -2.55
C SER A 293 4.26 1.66 -3.50
N GLN A 294 3.10 1.62 -4.15
CA GLN A 294 2.80 2.54 -5.25
C GLN A 294 1.41 3.16 -5.19
N VAL A 295 1.34 4.40 -5.68
CA VAL A 295 0.10 5.06 -6.05
C VAL A 295 0.02 5.20 -7.56
N MET A 296 -1.10 4.78 -8.14
CA MET A 296 -1.39 4.90 -9.56
C MET A 296 -2.70 5.66 -9.78
N VAL A 297 -2.79 6.42 -10.87
CA VAL A 297 -4.03 7.06 -11.32
C VAL A 297 -4.36 6.53 -12.70
N VAL A 298 -5.49 5.84 -12.81
CA VAL A 298 -6.01 5.29 -14.06
C VAL A 298 -7.21 6.12 -14.49
N ARG A 299 -7.33 6.39 -15.79
CA ARG A 299 -8.52 6.97 -16.41
C ARG A 299 -9.27 5.90 -17.19
N PRO A 300 -10.31 5.26 -16.60
CA PRO A 300 -11.00 4.15 -17.25
C PRO A 300 -11.68 4.52 -18.57
N SER A 301 -12.11 5.78 -18.72
CA SER A 301 -12.79 6.25 -19.93
C SER A 301 -11.91 6.25 -21.18
N THR A 302 -10.60 6.40 -21.01
CA THR A 302 -9.61 6.41 -22.11
C THR A 302 -8.62 5.23 -22.04
N ARG A 303 -8.71 4.37 -21.01
CA ARG A 303 -7.73 3.31 -20.69
C ARG A 303 -6.30 3.85 -20.58
N GLU A 304 -6.15 4.99 -19.92
CA GLU A 304 -4.87 5.70 -19.80
C GLU A 304 -4.31 5.61 -18.37
N LEU A 305 -3.00 5.38 -18.25
CA LEU A 305 -2.26 5.60 -17.01
C LEU A 305 -1.91 7.08 -16.90
N VAL A 306 -2.63 7.80 -16.05
CA VAL A 306 -2.45 9.25 -15.83
C VAL A 306 -1.19 9.51 -15.00
N PHE A 307 -0.95 8.68 -14.00
CA PHE A 307 0.18 8.81 -13.09
C PHE A 307 0.56 7.47 -12.46
N LYS A 308 1.86 7.31 -12.17
CA LYS A 308 2.43 6.20 -11.39
C LYS A 308 3.58 6.76 -10.55
N SER A 309 3.55 6.54 -9.23
CA SER A 309 4.65 6.93 -8.34
C SER A 309 5.91 6.12 -8.62
N THR A 310 7.08 6.72 -8.39
CA THR A 310 8.37 6.02 -8.55
C THR A 310 8.73 5.26 -7.27
N GLU A 311 9.11 3.99 -7.39
CA GLU A 311 9.62 3.19 -6.27
C GLU A 311 10.95 3.73 -5.75
N GLN A 312 11.26 3.45 -4.49
CA GLN A 312 12.46 3.89 -3.82
C GLN A 312 13.16 2.72 -3.14
N TRP A 313 14.42 2.51 -3.53
CA TRP A 313 15.24 1.39 -3.09
C TRP A 313 16.55 1.87 -2.49
N HIS A 314 17.10 1.09 -1.56
CA HIS A 314 18.53 1.15 -1.25
C HIS A 314 19.32 0.21 -2.17
N TRP A 315 18.76 -0.97 -2.42
CA TRP A 315 19.17 -2.00 -3.37
C TRP A 315 17.95 -2.85 -3.73
N PHE A 316 18.04 -3.70 -4.75
CA PHE A 316 16.94 -4.57 -5.17
C PHE A 316 16.36 -5.38 -3.99
N ASP A 317 15.03 -5.43 -3.91
CA ASP A 317 14.25 -6.09 -2.83
C ASP A 317 14.57 -5.56 -1.42
N CYS A 318 15.09 -4.33 -1.33
CA CYS A 318 15.28 -3.60 -0.08
C CYS A 318 14.81 -2.14 -0.25
N PRO A 319 13.51 -1.90 -0.04
CA PRO A 319 12.95 -0.58 -0.19
C PRO A 319 13.47 0.39 0.86
N ARG A 320 13.34 1.69 0.57
CA ARG A 320 13.36 2.69 1.64
C ARG A 320 12.19 2.43 2.58
N GLN A 321 12.43 2.55 3.88
CA GLN A 321 11.45 2.10 4.87
C GLN A 321 11.51 2.95 6.14
N LEU A 322 10.36 3.24 6.74
CA LEU A 322 10.26 3.94 8.01
C LEU A 322 10.35 2.94 9.15
N GLY A 323 11.25 3.17 10.09
CA GLY A 323 11.18 2.53 11.40
C GLY A 323 12.50 2.20 12.07
N THR A 324 12.50 1.10 12.81
CA THR A 324 13.59 0.74 13.71
C THR A 324 14.89 0.50 12.95
N ASN A 325 15.95 1.24 13.31
CA ASN A 325 17.28 1.18 12.67
C ASN A 325 17.29 1.52 11.17
N SER A 326 16.23 2.12 10.64
CA SER A 326 16.25 2.68 9.29
C SER A 326 16.91 4.07 9.29
N PRO A 327 17.75 4.41 8.30
CA PRO A 327 18.24 5.77 8.12
C PRO A 327 17.20 6.69 7.45
N ASP A 328 16.12 6.13 6.91
CA ASP A 328 15.12 6.90 6.16
C ASP A 328 14.16 7.63 7.12
N THR A 329 13.87 8.88 6.79
CA THR A 329 12.84 9.68 7.46
C THR A 329 11.92 10.31 6.45
N PRO A 330 10.64 10.57 6.78
CA PRO A 330 9.72 11.24 5.86
C PRO A 330 10.27 12.57 5.37
N ALA A 331 10.85 13.40 6.25
CA ALA A 331 11.39 14.71 5.90
C ALA A 331 12.52 14.68 4.85
N THR A 332 13.28 13.58 4.76
CA THR A 332 14.43 13.48 3.84
C THR A 332 14.16 12.62 2.62
N CYS A 333 13.26 11.65 2.71
CA CYS A 333 13.10 10.58 1.72
C CYS A 333 11.72 10.54 1.07
N ALA A 334 10.68 11.09 1.71
CA ALA A 334 9.35 11.08 1.11
C ALA A 334 9.32 11.97 -0.14
N VAL A 335 8.79 11.43 -1.23
CA VAL A 335 8.54 12.17 -2.47
C VAL A 335 7.08 12.53 -2.52
N VAL A 336 6.79 13.80 -2.84
CA VAL A 336 5.42 14.30 -3.01
C VAL A 336 5.21 14.78 -4.43
N ASP A 337 4.19 14.24 -5.08
CA ASP A 337 3.75 14.63 -6.41
C ASP A 337 2.36 15.26 -6.35
N GLU A 338 2.21 16.43 -6.97
CA GLU A 338 0.92 17.09 -7.18
C GLU A 338 0.37 16.67 -8.55
N VAL A 339 -0.70 15.86 -8.55
CA VAL A 339 -1.25 15.24 -9.75
C VAL A 339 -2.64 15.78 -10.03
N PRO A 340 -2.83 16.59 -11.08
CA PRO A 340 -4.16 16.99 -11.52
C PRO A 340 -4.95 15.77 -11.99
N ILE A 341 -6.15 15.57 -11.43
CA ILE A 341 -7.03 14.46 -11.80
C ILE A 341 -8.37 14.99 -12.30
N ARG A 342 -9.24 14.10 -12.75
CA ARG A 342 -10.60 14.44 -13.21
C ARG A 342 -11.64 13.59 -12.49
N GLU A 343 -12.88 14.07 -12.49
CA GLU A 343 -14.00 13.24 -12.10
C GLU A 343 -14.05 11.97 -12.96
N GLY A 344 -14.19 10.82 -12.30
CA GLY A 344 -14.17 9.50 -12.94
C GLY A 344 -12.79 8.85 -13.06
N ASP A 345 -11.70 9.56 -12.72
CA ASP A 345 -10.37 8.93 -12.57
C ASP A 345 -10.37 8.04 -11.31
N VAL A 346 -9.69 6.90 -11.40
CA VAL A 346 -9.53 5.92 -10.31
C VAL A 346 -8.12 6.02 -9.75
N VAL A 347 -8.02 6.33 -8.47
CA VAL A 347 -6.77 6.36 -7.70
C VAL A 347 -6.59 5.00 -7.03
N LEU A 348 -5.42 4.40 -7.17
CA LEU A 348 -5.05 3.13 -6.58
C LEU A 348 -3.89 3.34 -5.62
N ALA A 349 -3.95 2.76 -4.42
CA ALA A 349 -2.80 2.57 -3.55
C ALA A 349 -2.56 1.05 -3.40
N LEU A 350 -1.37 0.60 -3.77
CA LEU A 350 -1.02 -0.81 -3.98
C LEU A 350 0.26 -1.18 -3.21
N SER A 351 0.26 -2.31 -2.49
CA SER A 351 1.49 -2.90 -1.92
C SER A 351 2.36 -3.57 -2.99
N ASP A 352 3.57 -3.97 -2.62
CA ASP A 352 4.50 -4.66 -3.52
C ASP A 352 3.88 -5.96 -4.09
N GLY A 353 3.07 -6.66 -3.31
CA GLY A 353 2.39 -7.89 -3.69
C GLY A 353 1.48 -7.78 -4.91
N VAL A 354 1.07 -6.58 -5.30
CA VAL A 354 0.37 -6.33 -6.58
C VAL A 354 1.36 -6.06 -7.70
N ILE A 355 2.24 -5.08 -7.50
CA ILE A 355 3.10 -4.51 -8.55
C ILE A 355 4.25 -5.45 -8.94
N ASP A 356 4.64 -6.35 -8.04
CA ASP A 356 5.61 -7.43 -8.32
C ASP A 356 5.01 -8.54 -9.19
N ASN A 357 3.69 -8.64 -9.23
CA ASN A 357 2.95 -9.72 -9.90
C ASN A 357 2.13 -9.25 -11.12
N LEU A 358 1.92 -7.95 -11.31
CA LEU A 358 1.18 -7.39 -12.45
C LEU A 358 1.91 -6.19 -13.05
N TRP A 359 2.06 -6.16 -14.37
CA TRP A 359 2.59 -4.97 -15.04
C TRP A 359 1.57 -3.82 -15.04
N ALA A 360 2.08 -2.58 -15.08
CA ALA A 360 1.22 -1.39 -15.07
C ALA A 360 0.15 -1.38 -16.17
N HIS A 361 0.44 -1.92 -17.35
CA HIS A 361 -0.52 -1.99 -18.45
C HIS A 361 -1.64 -3.01 -18.18
N GLU A 362 -1.36 -4.10 -17.46
CA GLU A 362 -2.37 -5.09 -17.04
C GLU A 362 -3.28 -4.49 -15.98
N ILE A 363 -2.71 -3.77 -15.00
CA ILE A 363 -3.47 -3.05 -13.97
C ILE A 363 -4.46 -2.08 -14.63
N VAL A 364 -3.99 -1.29 -15.61
CA VAL A 364 -4.84 -0.33 -16.35
C VAL A 364 -5.97 -1.03 -17.08
N GLU A 365 -5.69 -2.13 -17.79
CA GLU A 365 -6.73 -2.85 -18.52
C GLU A 365 -7.74 -3.48 -17.55
N LYS A 366 -7.28 -4.16 -16.48
CA LYS A 366 -8.18 -4.78 -15.51
C LYS A 366 -9.07 -3.79 -14.81
N VAL A 367 -8.54 -2.65 -14.38
CA VAL A 367 -9.34 -1.59 -13.75
C VAL A 367 -10.38 -1.04 -14.74
N SER A 368 -9.98 -0.80 -15.99
CA SER A 368 -10.89 -0.28 -17.03
C SER A 368 -11.99 -1.26 -17.41
N GLU A 369 -11.66 -2.55 -17.52
CA GLU A 369 -12.61 -3.64 -17.77
C GLU A 369 -13.57 -3.81 -16.60
N SER A 370 -13.07 -3.83 -15.35
CA SER A 370 -13.91 -4.01 -14.15
C SER A 370 -14.89 -2.86 -13.95
N VAL A 371 -14.44 -1.60 -14.13
CA VAL A 371 -15.33 -0.42 -14.13
C VAL A 371 -16.41 -0.54 -15.22
N SER A 372 -16.03 -0.96 -16.42
CA SER A 372 -16.96 -1.12 -17.53
C SER A 372 -18.00 -2.23 -17.27
N ARG A 373 -17.55 -3.39 -16.76
CA ARG A 373 -18.41 -4.54 -16.41
C ARG A 373 -19.39 -4.19 -15.28
N TRP A 374 -18.94 -3.45 -14.28
CA TRP A 374 -19.81 -2.97 -13.20
C TRP A 374 -20.93 -2.09 -13.74
N ARG A 375 -20.56 -1.07 -14.54
CA ARG A 375 -21.52 -0.12 -15.12
C ARG A 375 -22.47 -0.75 -16.14
N ALA A 376 -22.05 -1.82 -16.81
CA ALA A 376 -22.90 -2.61 -17.70
C ALA A 376 -23.90 -3.53 -16.95
N GLY A 377 -23.76 -3.68 -15.63
CA GLY A 377 -24.58 -4.59 -14.82
C GLY A 377 -24.19 -6.07 -14.97
N ASP A 378 -23.03 -6.35 -15.57
CA ASP A 378 -22.54 -7.72 -15.77
C ASP A 378 -21.77 -8.27 -14.56
N ALA A 379 -21.42 -7.41 -13.59
CA ALA A 379 -20.72 -7.80 -12.35
C ALA A 379 -21.48 -8.88 -11.55
N ALA A 380 -22.82 -8.88 -11.58
CA ALA A 380 -23.64 -9.87 -10.87
C ALA A 380 -23.52 -11.31 -11.40
N ARG A 381 -22.91 -11.54 -12.57
CA ARG A 381 -22.75 -12.87 -13.17
C ARG A 381 -21.37 -13.45 -12.84
N GLY A 382 -21.21 -13.97 -11.63
CA GLY A 382 -20.13 -14.93 -11.31
C GLY A 382 -19.30 -14.62 -10.07
N CYS A 383 -19.36 -13.41 -9.51
CA CYS A 383 -18.39 -12.97 -8.50
C CYS A 383 -18.86 -13.07 -7.04
N GLY A 384 -20.02 -13.68 -6.76
CA GLY A 384 -20.50 -13.83 -5.37
C GLY A 384 -20.81 -12.52 -4.64
N LEU A 385 -20.94 -11.42 -5.40
CA LEU A 385 -21.21 -10.08 -4.93
C LEU A 385 -22.57 -10.00 -4.22
N THR A 386 -22.62 -9.18 -3.18
CA THR A 386 -23.86 -8.79 -2.51
C THR A 386 -24.44 -7.53 -3.14
N PRO A 387 -25.76 -7.28 -3.02
CA PRO A 387 -26.37 -6.03 -3.51
C PRO A 387 -25.79 -4.75 -2.89
N ASP A 388 -25.03 -4.88 -1.79
CA ASP A 388 -24.46 -3.78 -1.03
C ASP A 388 -23.01 -3.44 -1.44
N ASP A 389 -22.38 -4.26 -2.29
CA ASP A 389 -20.98 -4.05 -2.69
C ASP A 389 -20.87 -2.82 -3.61
N SER A 390 -19.80 -2.04 -3.44
CA SER A 390 -19.55 -0.83 -4.21
C SER A 390 -18.74 -1.08 -5.50
N GLU A 391 -18.81 -0.14 -6.45
CA GLU A 391 -18.04 -0.18 -7.71
C GLU A 391 -16.54 -0.38 -7.44
N MET A 392 -15.99 0.26 -6.41
CA MET A 392 -14.56 0.18 -6.10
C MET A 392 -14.17 -1.07 -5.32
N GLU A 393 -15.08 -1.66 -4.53
CA GLU A 393 -14.80 -2.97 -3.89
C GLU A 393 -14.66 -4.06 -4.95
N PHE A 394 -15.55 -4.06 -5.95
CA PHE A 394 -15.45 -4.98 -7.07
C PHE A 394 -14.15 -4.80 -7.87
N VAL A 395 -13.77 -3.56 -8.19
CA VAL A 395 -12.51 -3.26 -8.89
C VAL A 395 -11.30 -3.71 -8.08
N ALA A 396 -11.29 -3.44 -6.77
CA ALA A 396 -10.21 -3.85 -5.89
C ALA A 396 -10.09 -5.38 -5.81
N GLU A 397 -11.21 -6.10 -5.71
CA GLU A 397 -11.24 -7.56 -5.62
C GLU A 397 -10.74 -8.23 -6.91
N GLU A 398 -11.19 -7.77 -8.07
CA GLU A 398 -10.72 -8.31 -9.35
C GLU A 398 -9.21 -8.08 -9.55
N LEU A 399 -8.69 -6.94 -9.11
CA LEU A 399 -7.25 -6.65 -9.19
C LEU A 399 -6.44 -7.51 -8.21
N MET A 400 -6.91 -7.66 -6.98
CA MET A 400 -6.28 -8.49 -5.96
C MET A 400 -6.25 -9.96 -6.40
N GLU A 401 -7.36 -10.51 -6.91
CA GLU A 401 -7.40 -11.91 -7.34
C GLU A 401 -6.50 -12.14 -8.57
N ALA A 402 -6.42 -11.17 -9.50
CA ALA A 402 -5.48 -11.25 -10.62
C ALA A 402 -4.02 -11.32 -10.14
N ALA A 403 -3.62 -10.44 -9.21
CA ALA A 403 -2.27 -10.46 -8.64
C ALA A 403 -2.00 -11.77 -7.89
N LYS A 404 -2.96 -12.25 -7.10
CA LYS A 404 -2.87 -13.48 -6.33
C LYS A 404 -2.69 -14.73 -7.20
N VAL A 405 -3.37 -14.81 -8.35
CA VAL A 405 -3.21 -15.92 -9.29
C VAL A 405 -1.78 -16.00 -9.79
N ILE A 406 -1.17 -14.87 -10.13
CA ILE A 406 0.24 -14.81 -10.56
C ILE A 406 1.18 -15.10 -9.39
N ALA A 407 0.93 -14.51 -8.22
CA ALA A 407 1.73 -14.71 -7.01
C ALA A 407 1.82 -16.18 -6.56
N MET A 408 0.77 -16.98 -6.82
CA MET A 408 0.72 -18.40 -6.49
C MET A 408 1.31 -19.32 -7.57
N ASP A 409 1.58 -18.81 -8.77
CA ASP A 409 2.11 -19.61 -9.87
C ASP A 409 3.64 -19.56 -9.90
N PRO A 410 4.33 -20.68 -9.58
CA PRO A 410 5.79 -20.74 -9.59
C PRO A 410 6.40 -20.68 -10.99
N PHE A 411 5.60 -20.71 -12.06
CA PHE A 411 6.05 -20.63 -13.45
C PHE A 411 5.54 -19.39 -14.19
N ALA A 412 4.81 -18.49 -13.51
CA ALA A 412 4.34 -17.27 -14.13
C ALA A 412 5.50 -16.31 -14.43
N GLU A 413 5.35 -15.57 -15.53
CA GLU A 413 6.17 -14.39 -15.79
C GLU A 413 5.63 -13.25 -14.93
N SER A 414 6.51 -12.54 -14.24
CA SER A 414 6.14 -11.44 -13.35
C SER A 414 7.14 -10.30 -13.44
N PRO A 415 6.73 -9.05 -13.17
CA PRO A 415 7.65 -7.91 -13.04
C PRO A 415 8.81 -8.19 -12.07
N PHE A 416 8.54 -8.84 -10.94
CA PHE A 416 9.57 -9.20 -9.97
C PHE A 416 10.60 -10.17 -10.55
N MET A 417 10.15 -11.20 -11.27
CA MET A 417 11.05 -12.14 -11.94
C MET A 417 11.94 -11.42 -12.95
N GLU A 418 11.38 -10.54 -13.77
CA GLU A 418 12.13 -9.75 -14.76
C GLU A 418 13.25 -8.94 -14.09
N HIS A 419 12.92 -8.17 -13.04
CA HIS A 419 13.91 -7.37 -12.31
C HIS A 419 14.94 -8.22 -11.55
N ALA A 420 14.53 -9.35 -10.96
CA ALA A 420 15.46 -10.27 -10.32
C ALA A 420 16.51 -10.79 -11.31
N ILE A 421 16.11 -11.10 -12.53
CA ILE A 421 17.01 -11.55 -13.60
C ILE A 421 17.95 -10.42 -14.04
N GLU A 422 17.46 -9.18 -14.17
CA GLU A 422 18.27 -8.00 -14.49
C GLU A 422 19.38 -7.75 -13.45
N GLU A 423 19.08 -8.01 -12.18
CA GLU A 423 20.02 -7.94 -11.06
C GLU A 423 20.93 -9.18 -10.94
N GLY A 424 20.78 -10.15 -11.83
CA GLY A 424 21.60 -11.37 -11.90
C GLY A 424 21.22 -12.46 -10.90
N LEU A 425 20.00 -12.39 -10.35
CA LEU A 425 19.43 -13.41 -9.47
C LEU A 425 18.62 -14.43 -10.30
N ALA A 426 18.80 -15.71 -9.99
CA ALA A 426 17.98 -16.77 -10.59
C ALA A 426 16.66 -16.89 -9.82
N SER A 427 15.63 -16.17 -10.27
CA SER A 427 14.26 -16.26 -9.77
C SER A 427 13.32 -16.59 -10.93
N GLU A 428 12.29 -17.41 -10.66
CA GLU A 428 11.24 -17.81 -11.60
C GLU A 428 9.90 -17.76 -10.86
N GLY A 429 8.81 -17.42 -11.55
CA GLY A 429 7.46 -17.39 -10.98
C GLY A 429 7.03 -16.03 -10.41
N GLY A 430 5.82 -16.01 -9.85
CA GLY A 430 5.32 -14.89 -9.06
C GLY A 430 5.96 -14.78 -7.68
N LYS A 431 5.84 -13.59 -7.06
CA LYS A 431 6.28 -13.33 -5.68
C LYS A 431 5.09 -13.47 -4.73
N MET A 432 5.12 -14.49 -3.87
CA MET A 432 4.10 -14.69 -2.84
C MET A 432 4.26 -13.65 -1.71
N ASP A 433 3.47 -12.59 -1.75
CA ASP A 433 3.42 -11.55 -0.72
C ASP A 433 2.01 -11.30 -0.12
N ASP A 434 1.93 -10.44 0.89
CA ASP A 434 0.68 -9.80 1.30
C ASP A 434 0.23 -8.84 0.17
N ILE A 435 -1.00 -9.00 -0.30
CA ILE A 435 -1.56 -8.27 -1.44
C ILE A 435 -2.63 -7.32 -0.92
N SER A 436 -2.35 -6.03 -1.02
CA SER A 436 -3.21 -4.97 -0.51
C SER A 436 -3.58 -4.00 -1.62
N VAL A 437 -4.88 -3.88 -1.90
CA VAL A 437 -5.43 -2.99 -2.92
C VAL A 437 -6.43 -2.02 -2.29
N VAL A 438 -6.17 -0.73 -2.44
CA VAL A 438 -7.15 0.34 -2.14
C VAL A 438 -7.49 1.06 -3.45
N ALA A 439 -8.76 1.03 -3.84
CA ALA A 439 -9.27 1.72 -5.02
C ALA A 439 -10.18 2.88 -4.61
N ALA A 440 -10.03 4.03 -5.26
CA ALA A 440 -10.76 5.25 -4.95
C ALA A 440 -11.20 5.98 -6.22
N LEU A 441 -12.50 6.07 -6.44
CA LEU A 441 -13.09 6.79 -7.57
C LEU A 441 -13.29 8.25 -7.22
N CYS A 442 -12.69 9.17 -7.98
CA CYS A 442 -12.90 10.60 -7.79
C CYS A 442 -14.31 11.01 -8.26
N ARG A 443 -15.14 11.48 -7.34
CA ARG A 443 -16.50 11.96 -7.57
C ARG A 443 -16.66 13.41 -7.14
N LYS A 444 -17.56 14.14 -7.81
CA LYS A 444 -17.97 15.46 -7.35
C LYS A 444 -18.90 15.34 -6.13
N ASN A 445 -18.77 16.26 -5.18
CA ASN A 445 -19.73 16.41 -4.08
C ASN A 445 -20.91 17.26 -4.56
N ASP A 446 -22.10 16.65 -4.59
CA ASP A 446 -23.35 17.27 -5.06
C ASP A 446 -23.94 18.29 -4.09
#